data_AF-A0A6J7A2L4-F1
#
_entry.id   AF-A0A6J7A2L4-F1
#
_cell.length_a   1.000
_cell.length_b   1.000
_cell.length_c   1.000
_cell.angle_alpha   90.00
_cell.angle_beta   90.00
_cell.angle_gamma   90.00
#
_symmetry.space_group_name_H-M   'P 1'
#
loop_
_entity.id
_entity.type
_entity.pdbx_description
1 polymer ?
#
loop_
_entity_poly.entity_id
_entity_poly.type
_entity_poly.pdbx_seq_one_letter_code
_entity_poly.pdbx_strand_id
1 'polypeptide(L)'
;MDQHHKEVQERWGDTSEYRQSKERTSRYSPVDFELAKVDQEAATEAFAYAYGNSLPITSSEAQAAVIAHRDAISKWFYECSVDMQKNLALMYVSDERFKKYYDDRLRGLAQYVHDAIVAQPN
;
A
#
# COMPACT_ATOMS: atom_id res chain seq x y z
N MET A 1 3.47 -21.96 5.89
CA MET A 1 2.37 -20.99 6.03
C MET A 1 2.50 -20.11 7.30
N ASP A 2 3.70 -19.84 7.84
CA ASP A 2 3.70 -19.56 9.31
C ASP A 2 4.60 -18.48 9.92
N GLN A 3 5.62 -17.92 9.26
CA GLN A 3 6.39 -16.83 9.90
C GLN A 3 5.73 -15.46 9.68
N HIS A 4 5.18 -15.21 8.49
CA HIS A 4 4.62 -13.90 8.14
C HIS A 4 3.23 -13.65 8.74
N HIS A 5 2.39 -14.69 8.80
CA HIS A 5 1.09 -14.58 9.46
C HIS A 5 1.24 -14.28 10.96
N LYS A 6 2.25 -14.84 11.64
CA LYS A 6 2.50 -14.57 13.07
C LYS A 6 2.96 -13.13 13.31
N GLU A 7 3.91 -12.61 12.54
CA GLU A 7 4.39 -11.22 12.70
C GLU A 7 3.28 -10.19 12.45
N VAL A 8 2.45 -10.41 11.41
CA VAL A 8 1.31 -9.52 11.11
C VAL A 8 0.25 -9.62 12.21
N GLN A 9 -0.03 -10.83 12.72
CA GLN A 9 -0.96 -11.03 13.82
C GLN A 9 -0.44 -10.45 15.15
N GLU A 10 0.86 -10.49 15.42
CA GLU A 10 1.45 -9.90 16.63
C GLU A 10 1.39 -8.37 16.59
N ARG A 11 1.60 -7.76 15.41
CA ARG A 11 1.56 -6.29 15.26
C ARG A 11 0.15 -5.70 15.10
N TRP A 12 -0.78 -6.44 14.48
CA TRP A 12 -2.08 -5.90 14.06
C TRP A 12 -3.27 -6.81 14.42
N GLY A 13 -3.05 -7.98 15.03
CA GLY A 13 -4.06 -9.02 15.22
C GLY A 13 -5.30 -8.59 16.02
N ASP A 14 -5.14 -7.62 16.92
CA ASP A 14 -6.20 -7.11 17.78
C ASP A 14 -6.97 -5.92 17.16
N THR A 15 -6.54 -5.40 16.00
CA THR A 15 -7.22 -4.25 15.39
C THR A 15 -8.53 -4.67 14.69
N SER A 16 -9.49 -3.74 14.61
CA SER A 16 -10.75 -3.93 13.87
C SER A 16 -10.49 -4.24 12.40
N GLU A 17 -9.44 -3.66 11.83
CA GLU A 17 -9.13 -3.68 10.41
C GLU A 17 -8.47 -5.00 10.02
N TYR A 18 -7.63 -5.58 10.90
CA TYR A 18 -7.13 -6.93 10.69
C TYR A 18 -8.27 -7.95 10.69
N ARG A 19 -9.25 -7.79 11.59
CA ARG A 19 -10.47 -8.63 11.60
C ARG A 19 -11.30 -8.45 10.33
N GLN A 20 -11.52 -7.20 9.89
CA GLN A 20 -12.24 -6.91 8.65
C GLN A 20 -11.53 -7.50 7.43
N SER A 21 -10.20 -7.35 7.36
CA SER A 21 -9.35 -7.94 6.32
C SER A 21 -9.53 -9.44 6.27
N LYS A 22 -9.35 -10.13 7.40
CA LYS A 22 -9.53 -11.58 7.49
C LYS A 22 -10.93 -12.02 7.08
N GLU A 23 -11.98 -11.32 7.52
CA GLU A 23 -13.35 -11.63 7.12
C GLU A 23 -13.55 -11.48 5.61
N ARG A 24 -13.16 -10.33 5.02
CA ARG A 24 -13.30 -10.10 3.57
C ARG A 24 -12.53 -11.13 2.76
N THR A 25 -11.24 -11.29 3.03
CA THR A 25 -10.37 -12.18 2.25
C THR A 25 -10.72 -13.65 2.42
N SER A 26 -11.37 -14.04 3.53
CA SER A 26 -11.86 -15.43 3.70
C SER A 26 -12.95 -15.84 2.70
N ARG A 27 -13.59 -14.86 2.05
CA ARG A 27 -14.63 -15.06 1.04
C ARG A 27 -14.11 -14.87 -0.39
N TYR A 28 -12.83 -14.52 -0.55
CA TYR A 28 -12.26 -14.19 -1.86
C TYR A 28 -11.96 -15.46 -2.65
N SER A 29 -12.37 -15.44 -3.91
CA SER A 29 -11.93 -16.39 -4.92
C SER A 29 -10.53 -16.03 -5.43
N PRO A 30 -9.84 -16.94 -6.14
CA PRO A 30 -8.59 -16.60 -6.83
C PRO A 30 -8.74 -15.40 -7.78
N VAL A 31 -9.90 -15.24 -8.42
CA VAL A 31 -10.17 -14.11 -9.33
C VAL A 31 -10.23 -12.79 -8.56
N ASP A 32 -10.82 -12.79 -7.36
CA ASP A 32 -10.86 -11.58 -6.53
C ASP A 32 -9.46 -11.13 -6.11
N PHE A 33 -8.56 -12.08 -5.81
CA PHE A 33 -7.16 -11.76 -5.52
C PHE A 33 -6.43 -11.20 -6.74
N GLU A 34 -6.67 -11.71 -7.94
CA GLU A 34 -6.09 -11.16 -9.16
C GLU A 34 -6.62 -9.74 -9.45
N LEU A 35 -7.92 -9.48 -9.25
CA LEU A 35 -8.49 -8.14 -9.38
C LEU A 35 -7.93 -7.17 -8.33
N ALA A 36 -7.74 -7.63 -7.09
CA ALA A 36 -7.09 -6.85 -6.05
C ALA A 36 -5.66 -6.47 -6.43
N LYS A 37 -4.92 -7.43 -6.99
CA LYS A 37 -3.56 -7.21 -7.48
C LYS A 37 -3.52 -6.21 -8.64
N VAL A 38 -4.45 -6.29 -9.60
CA VAL A 38 -4.55 -5.33 -10.71
C VAL A 38 -4.75 -3.90 -10.19
N ASP A 39 -5.65 -3.69 -9.23
CA ASP A 39 -5.88 -2.36 -8.66
C ASP A 39 -4.65 -1.84 -7.88
N GLN A 40 -3.95 -2.72 -7.14
CA GLN A 40 -2.69 -2.38 -6.48
C GLN A 40 -1.56 -2.04 -7.46
N GLU A 41 -1.46 -2.79 -8.57
CA GLU A 41 -0.49 -2.53 -9.63
C GLU A 41 -0.78 -1.19 -10.30
N ALA A 42 -2.04 -0.87 -10.62
CA ALA A 42 -2.41 0.42 -11.18
C ALA A 42 -2.00 1.61 -10.29
N ALA A 43 -2.20 1.51 -8.97
CA ALA A 43 -1.74 2.52 -8.02
C ALA A 43 -0.21 2.62 -7.97
N THR A 44 0.49 1.47 -8.03
CA THR A 44 1.96 1.42 -8.03
C THR A 44 2.54 2.05 -9.30
N GLU A 45 1.95 1.79 -10.46
CA GLU A 45 2.36 2.39 -11.73
C GLU A 45 2.14 3.90 -11.77
N ALA A 46 1.08 4.41 -11.13
CA ALA A 46 0.87 5.85 -11.01
C ALA A 46 2.01 6.54 -10.22
N PHE A 47 2.49 5.90 -9.14
CA PHE A 47 3.69 6.37 -8.44
C PHE A 47 4.95 6.27 -9.30
N ALA A 48 5.14 5.16 -10.01
CA ALA A 48 6.29 4.96 -10.88
C ALA A 48 6.34 6.02 -11.99
N TYR A 49 5.19 6.36 -12.58
CA TYR A 49 5.07 7.45 -13.54
C TYR A 49 5.48 8.80 -12.95
N ALA A 50 4.93 9.17 -11.78
CA ALA A 50 5.25 10.44 -11.15
C ALA A 50 6.74 10.55 -10.78
N TYR A 51 7.30 9.50 -10.18
CA TYR A 51 8.71 9.44 -9.82
C TYR A 51 9.63 9.42 -11.03
N GLY A 52 9.32 8.62 -12.06
CA GLY A 52 10.11 8.52 -13.29
C GLY A 52 10.17 9.83 -14.07
N ASN A 53 9.15 10.68 -13.95
CA ASN A 53 9.12 12.03 -14.52
C ASN A 53 9.65 13.12 -13.56
N SER A 54 10.26 12.73 -12.44
CA SER A 54 10.80 13.66 -11.42
C SER A 54 9.77 14.65 -10.88
N LEU A 55 8.50 14.26 -10.84
CA LEU A 55 7.44 15.11 -10.29
C LEU A 55 7.58 15.18 -8.76
N PRO A 56 7.39 16.37 -8.14
CA PRO A 56 7.45 16.49 -6.69
C PRO A 56 6.37 15.65 -6.03
N ILE A 57 6.61 15.18 -4.81
CA ILE A 57 5.64 14.38 -4.04
C ILE A 57 4.30 15.10 -3.81
N THR A 58 4.29 16.44 -3.90
CA THR A 58 3.09 17.29 -3.78
C THR A 58 2.42 17.58 -5.12
N SER A 59 2.87 17.00 -6.23
CA SER A 59 2.22 17.19 -7.53
C SER A 59 0.83 16.54 -7.54
N SER A 60 -0.05 17.01 -8.44
CA SER A 60 -1.38 16.43 -8.63
C SER A 60 -1.35 14.94 -8.93
N GLU A 61 -0.38 14.49 -9.73
CA GLU A 61 -0.19 13.10 -10.13
C GLU A 61 0.25 12.23 -8.95
N ALA A 62 1.22 12.71 -8.15
CA ALA A 62 1.67 12.02 -6.96
C ALA A 62 0.54 11.90 -5.93
N GLN A 63 -0.20 12.98 -5.69
CA GLN A 63 -1.33 12.98 -4.76
C GLN A 63 -2.50 12.11 -5.26
N ALA A 64 -2.74 12.06 -6.57
CA ALA A 64 -3.71 11.12 -7.14
C ALA A 64 -3.29 9.67 -6.95
N ALA A 65 -2.00 9.34 -7.11
CA ALA A 65 -1.48 8.00 -6.85
C ALA A 65 -1.65 7.58 -5.38
N VAL A 66 -1.42 8.52 -4.46
CA VAL A 66 -1.63 8.31 -3.03
C VAL A 66 -3.08 7.97 -2.70
N ILE A 67 -4.04 8.70 -3.28
CA ILE A 67 -5.47 8.44 -3.10
C ILE A 67 -5.84 7.08 -3.70
N ALA A 68 -5.42 6.82 -4.94
CA ALA A 68 -5.70 5.55 -5.62
C ALA A 68 -5.16 4.34 -4.83
N HIS A 69 -3.98 4.48 -4.24
CA HIS A 69 -3.39 3.45 -3.39
C HIS A 69 -4.23 3.18 -2.13
N ARG A 70 -4.69 4.23 -1.45
CA ARG A 70 -5.56 4.08 -0.27
C ARG A 70 -6.89 3.44 -0.66
N ASP A 71 -7.49 3.88 -1.76
CA ASP A 71 -8.78 3.40 -2.23
C ASP A 71 -8.70 1.92 -2.64
N ALA A 72 -7.61 1.48 -3.27
CA ALA A 72 -7.35 0.07 -3.55
C ALA A 72 -7.29 -0.76 -2.26
N ILE A 73 -6.59 -0.29 -1.22
CA ILE A 73 -6.56 -0.99 0.08
C ILE A 73 -7.97 -1.05 0.70
N SER A 74 -8.65 0.09 0.70
CA SER A 74 -10.01 0.26 1.23
C SER A 74 -11.03 -0.67 0.60
N LYS A 75 -10.95 -0.83 -0.73
CA LYS A 75 -11.81 -1.70 -1.51
C LYS A 75 -11.61 -3.17 -1.14
N TRP A 76 -10.36 -3.63 -1.10
CA TRP A 76 -10.06 -5.06 -1.07
C TRP A 76 -9.81 -5.65 0.32
N PHE A 77 -9.43 -4.85 1.32
CA PHE A 77 -9.00 -5.41 2.60
C PHE A 77 -9.80 -4.86 3.78
N TYR A 78 -9.76 -3.55 3.99
CA TYR A 78 -10.41 -2.91 5.12
C TYR A 78 -10.45 -1.40 4.89
N GLU A 79 -11.37 -0.70 5.51
CA GLU A 79 -11.43 0.76 5.44
C GLU A 79 -10.12 1.38 5.95
N CYS A 80 -9.30 1.89 5.01
CA CYS A 80 -7.98 2.41 5.30
C CYS A 80 -8.05 3.92 5.41
N SER A 81 -7.88 4.45 6.64
CA SER A 81 -7.79 5.89 6.87
C SER A 81 -6.43 6.45 6.41
N VAL A 82 -6.31 7.79 6.36
CA VAL A 82 -5.04 8.46 6.06
C VAL A 82 -3.95 8.07 7.06
N ASP A 83 -4.25 8.10 8.37
CA ASP A 83 -3.29 7.74 9.41
C ASP A 83 -2.85 6.28 9.30
N MET A 84 -3.77 5.38 8.94
CA MET A 84 -3.42 3.97 8.68
C MET A 84 -2.50 3.83 7.48
N GLN A 85 -2.82 4.51 6.37
CA GLN A 85 -1.98 4.50 5.18
C GLN A 85 -0.56 5.02 5.48
N LYS A 86 -0.45 6.08 6.30
CA LYS A 86 0.84 6.59 6.77
C LYS A 86 1.62 5.56 7.59
N ASN A 87 0.95 4.84 8.50
CA ASN A 87 1.58 3.77 9.27
C ASN A 87 2.07 2.61 8.37
N LEU A 88 1.31 2.26 7.34
CA LEU A 88 1.75 1.27 6.34
C LEU A 88 2.98 1.76 5.57
N ALA A 89 3.02 3.03 5.20
CA ALA A 89 4.14 3.60 4.45
C ALA A 89 5.48 3.45 5.17
N LEU A 90 5.50 3.53 6.51
CA LEU A 90 6.70 3.29 7.32
C LEU A 90 7.30 1.90 7.04
N MET A 91 6.47 0.89 6.79
CA MET A 91 6.92 -0.46 6.46
C MET A 91 7.56 -0.56 5.08
N TYR A 92 7.15 0.29 4.12
CA TYR A 92 7.65 0.22 2.74
C TYR A 92 9.14 0.58 2.61
N VAL A 93 9.69 1.30 3.59
CA VAL A 93 11.11 1.65 3.64
C VAL A 93 11.88 0.89 4.72
N SER A 94 11.22 0.43 5.78
CA SER A 94 11.87 -0.27 6.90
C SER A 94 11.96 -1.79 6.75
N ASP A 95 11.12 -2.40 5.91
CA ASP A 95 11.19 -3.83 5.58
C ASP A 95 11.70 -4.02 4.16
N GLU A 96 12.84 -4.73 4.02
CA GLU A 96 13.53 -4.94 2.76
C GLU A 96 12.67 -5.59 1.67
N ARG A 97 11.67 -6.40 2.05
CA ARG A 97 10.79 -7.09 1.10
C ARG A 97 9.86 -6.10 0.41
N PHE A 98 9.22 -5.22 1.18
CA PHE A 98 8.37 -4.17 0.62
C PHE A 98 9.20 -3.14 -0.15
N LYS A 99 10.36 -2.78 0.40
CA LYS A 99 11.28 -1.88 -0.30
C LYS A 99 11.68 -2.43 -1.67
N LYS A 100 12.05 -3.71 -1.73
CA LYS A 100 12.41 -4.39 -2.97
C LYS A 100 11.27 -4.39 -3.99
N TYR A 101 10.02 -4.61 -3.56
CA TYR A 101 8.86 -4.59 -4.46
C TYR A 101 8.76 -3.28 -5.25
N TYR A 102 8.96 -2.12 -4.60
CA TYR A 102 8.94 -0.83 -5.29
C TYR A 102 10.25 -0.56 -6.05
N ASP A 103 11.40 -0.81 -5.43
CA ASP A 103 12.71 -0.48 -6.01
C ASP A 103 13.07 -1.34 -7.23
N ASP A 104 12.50 -2.54 -7.37
CA ASP A 104 12.65 -3.38 -8.57
C ASP A 104 12.00 -2.76 -9.81
N ARG A 105 11.03 -1.85 -9.65
CA ARG A 105 10.40 -1.12 -10.75
C ARG A 105 11.23 0.09 -11.14
N LEU A 106 11.54 0.94 -10.15
CA LEU A 106 12.40 2.09 -10.30
C LEU A 106 13.20 2.27 -9.00
N ARG A 107 14.53 2.31 -9.10
CA ARG A 107 15.41 2.47 -7.94
C ARG A 107 15.06 3.75 -7.17
N GLY A 108 14.72 3.61 -5.89
CA GLY A 108 14.35 4.72 -5.01
C GLY A 108 12.85 4.99 -4.95
N LEU A 109 12.03 4.25 -5.71
CA LEU A 109 10.58 4.40 -5.72
C LEU A 109 9.97 4.15 -4.34
N ALA A 110 10.52 3.23 -3.54
CA ALA A 110 10.02 2.96 -2.20
C ALA A 110 10.01 4.22 -1.32
N GLN A 111 11.07 5.02 -1.39
CA GLN A 111 11.18 6.26 -0.62
C GLN A 111 10.20 7.32 -1.13
N TYR A 112 10.05 7.43 -2.46
CA TYR A 112 9.09 8.37 -3.06
C TYR A 112 7.65 8.08 -2.65
N VAL A 113 7.24 6.80 -2.69
CA VAL A 113 5.91 6.36 -2.25
C VAL A 113 5.70 6.68 -0.78
N HIS A 114 6.68 6.38 0.07
CA HIS A 114 6.64 6.72 1.50
C HIS A 114 6.43 8.22 1.71
N ASP A 115 7.27 9.06 1.12
CA ASP A 115 7.25 10.50 1.34
C ASP A 115 5.95 11.13 0.82
N ALA A 116 5.45 10.67 -0.33
CA ALA A 116 4.17 11.12 -0.88
C ALA A 116 2.99 10.78 0.02
N ILE A 117 2.95 9.57 0.59
CA ILE A 117 1.89 9.17 1.54
C ILE A 117 1.98 9.96 2.84
N VAL A 118 3.18 10.15 3.38
CA VAL A 118 3.42 10.88 4.64
C VAL A 118 3.07 12.37 4.50
N ALA A 119 3.30 12.97 3.33
CA ALA A 119 3.00 14.37 3.05
C ALA A 119 1.49 14.70 2.96
N GLN A 120 0.60 13.70 2.96
CA GLN A 120 -0.85 13.96 2.95
C GLN A 120 -1.28 14.81 4.15
N PRO A 121 -2.21 15.77 3.97
CA PRO A 121 -2.89 16.40 5.09
C PRO A 121 -3.81 15.36 5.79
N ASN A 122 -4.03 15.56 7.09
CA ASN A 122 -4.99 14.79 7.86
C ASN A 122 -6.41 15.34 7.70
#